data_AF-A0AAV4NIS3-F1
#
_entry.id   AF-A0AAV4NIS3-F1
#
_cell.length_a   1.000
_cell.length_b   1.000
_cell.length_c   1.000
_cell.angle_alpha   90.00
_cell.angle_beta   90.00
_cell.angle_gamma   90.00
#
_symmetry.space_group_name_H-M   'P 1'
#
loop_
_entity.id
_entity.type
_entity.pdbx_description
1 polymer ?
#
loop_
_entity_poly.entity_id
_entity_poly.type
_entity_poly.pdbx_seq_one_letter_code
_entity_poly.pdbx_strand_id
1 'polypeptide(L)'
;MTLWCVLLQALHGFCRLFDKERIFRIYLFFTPAVFFYKPETVEVVLSSSVVIDKGEEYRLLSPWLGTGLLTRYFGGKWRFRRGKLLTPTFHFSILEDFFSVFHDQSNVLVSKLQALKGSWIDVTPLITSCTLDIICQTAMGVNINAQSGQNDEYVKLYTR
;
A
#
# COMPACT_ATOMS: atom_id res chain seq x y z
N MET A 1 3.91 -11.66 -14.20
CA MET A 1 2.53 -11.90 -13.74
C MET A 1 2.29 -13.34 -13.25
N THR A 2 2.75 -14.37 -13.96
CA THR A 2 2.53 -15.79 -13.61
C THR A 2 3.18 -16.24 -12.29
N LEU A 3 4.42 -15.82 -12.01
CA LEU A 3 5.14 -16.27 -10.80
C LEU A 3 4.46 -15.85 -9.49
N TRP A 4 3.93 -14.63 -9.45
CA TRP A 4 3.23 -14.11 -8.26
C TRP A 4 1.90 -14.83 -8.03
N CYS A 5 1.14 -15.09 -9.10
CA CYS A 5 -0.08 -15.88 -9.02
C CYS A 5 0.20 -17.29 -8.51
N VAL A 6 1.26 -17.95 -9.00
CA VAL A 6 1.66 -19.29 -8.54
C VAL A 6 2.08 -19.26 -7.07
N LEU A 7 2.84 -18.26 -6.64
CA LEU A 7 3.22 -18.09 -5.23
C LEU A 7 1.97 -17.90 -4.34
N LEU A 8 1.04 -17.05 -4.75
CA LEU A 8 -0.16 -16.76 -3.99
C LEU A 8 -1.09 -17.98 -3.93
N GLN A 9 -1.21 -18.73 -5.02
CA GLN A 9 -1.92 -20.01 -5.04
C GLN A 9 -1.25 -21.06 -4.16
N ALA A 10 0.08 -21.13 -4.14
CA ALA A 10 0.83 -22.03 -3.27
C ALA A 10 0.62 -21.68 -1.79
N LEU A 11 0.70 -20.39 -1.43
CA LEU A 11 0.41 -19.92 -0.07
C LEU A 11 -1.03 -20.26 0.34
N HIS A 12 -2.01 -20.05 -0.54
CA HIS A 12 -3.40 -20.47 -0.30
C HIS A 12 -3.50 -21.98 -0.10
N GLY A 13 -2.80 -22.77 -0.92
CA GLY A 13 -2.68 -24.22 -0.77
C GLY A 13 -2.17 -24.62 0.62
N PHE A 14 -1.11 -23.98 1.10
CA PHE A 14 -0.58 -24.21 2.45
C PHE A 14 -1.56 -23.81 3.55
N CYS A 15 -2.26 -22.68 3.41
CA CYS A 15 -3.31 -22.29 4.35
C CYS A 15 -4.42 -23.35 4.45
N ARG A 16 -4.77 -24.00 3.33
CA ARG A 16 -5.77 -25.09 3.32
C ARG A 16 -5.22 -26.40 3.89
N LEU A 17 -3.95 -26.70 3.65
CA LEU A 17 -3.31 -27.93 4.13
C LEU A 17 -3.18 -27.93 5.66
N PHE A 18 -2.77 -26.80 6.22
CA PHE A 18 -2.53 -26.64 7.67
C PHE A 18 -3.71 -26.04 8.42
N ASP A 19 -4.93 -26.13 7.87
CA ASP A 19 -6.12 -25.46 8.36
C ASP A 19 -6.45 -25.81 9.83
N LYS A 20 -6.14 -27.04 10.23
CA LYS A 20 -6.35 -27.55 11.60
C LYS A 20 -5.35 -26.95 12.59
N GLU A 21 -4.12 -26.76 12.14
CA GLU A 21 -2.97 -26.28 12.91
C GLU A 21 -2.99 -24.75 13.07
N ARG A 22 -3.78 -24.04 12.24
CA ARG A 22 -4.04 -22.57 12.28
C ARG A 22 -2.84 -21.66 12.01
N ILE A 23 -1.63 -22.21 12.06
CA ILE A 23 -0.35 -21.58 11.73
C ILE A 23 0.52 -22.61 11.02
N PHE A 24 1.42 -22.15 10.15
CA PHE A 24 2.43 -23.02 9.56
C PHE A 24 3.76 -22.29 9.41
N ARG A 25 4.84 -23.05 9.29
CA ARG A 25 6.19 -22.55 9.08
C ARG A 25 6.71 -23.00 7.72
N ILE A 26 7.24 -22.07 6.95
CA ILE A 26 8.04 -22.37 5.75
C ILE A 26 9.44 -21.81 5.91
N TYR A 27 10.41 -22.41 5.24
CA TYR A 27 11.76 -21.84 5.15
C TYR A 27 11.84 -20.98 3.90
N LEU A 28 12.06 -19.68 4.09
CA LEU A 28 12.39 -18.76 3.01
C LEU A 28 13.91 -18.62 2.97
N PHE A 29 14.53 -19.24 1.96
CA PHE A 29 15.98 -19.42 1.85
C PHE A 29 16.57 -20.11 3.10
N PHE A 30 17.07 -19.34 4.06
CA PHE A 30 17.69 -19.84 5.28
C PHE A 30 16.98 -19.39 6.56
N THR A 31 15.93 -18.58 6.43
CA THR A 31 15.20 -18.02 7.57
C THR A 31 13.84 -18.68 7.68
N PRO A 32 13.48 -19.25 8.85
CA PRO A 32 12.13 -19.75 9.08
C PRO A 32 11.15 -18.57 9.13
N ALA A 33 10.10 -18.64 8.31
CA ALA A 33 8.99 -17.70 8.31
C ALA A 33 7.73 -18.41 8.82
N VAL A 34 7.07 -17.80 9.81
CA VAL A 34 5.83 -18.30 10.39
C VAL A 34 4.66 -17.51 9.82
N PHE A 35 3.67 -18.21 9.30
CA PHE A 35 2.49 -17.62 8.67
C PHE A 35 1.29 -17.72 9.60
N PHE A 36 0.71 -16.56 9.90
CA PHE A 36 -0.55 -16.41 10.61
C PHE A 36 -1.62 -16.03 9.58
N TYR A 37 -2.67 -16.83 9.46
CA TYR A 37 -3.70 -16.64 8.43
C TYR A 37 -5.13 -16.89 8.94
N LYS A 38 -5.28 -17.30 10.20
CA LYS A 38 -6.58 -17.38 10.89
C LYS A 38 -6.81 -16.11 11.69
N PRO A 39 -8.06 -15.60 11.75
CA PRO A 39 -8.34 -14.31 12.40
C PRO A 39 -7.90 -14.30 13.87
N GLU A 40 -8.10 -15.39 14.60
CA GLU A 40 -7.78 -15.48 16.03
C GLU A 40 -6.27 -15.37 16.29
N THR A 41 -5.44 -15.91 15.40
CA THR A 41 -3.98 -15.85 15.55
C THR A 41 -3.41 -14.53 15.04
N VAL A 42 -3.98 -13.99 13.95
CA VAL A 42 -3.63 -12.69 13.39
C VAL A 42 -3.96 -11.56 14.36
N GLU A 43 -5.10 -11.60 15.04
CA GLU A 43 -5.51 -10.58 16.01
C GLU A 43 -4.50 -10.47 17.15
N VAL A 44 -4.08 -11.59 17.74
CA VAL A 44 -3.10 -11.60 18.85
C VAL A 44 -1.78 -10.95 18.43
N VAL A 45 -1.31 -11.22 17.20
CA VAL A 45 -0.05 -10.65 16.71
C VAL A 45 -0.21 -9.16 16.38
N LEU A 46 -1.26 -8.77 15.66
CA LEU A 46 -1.46 -7.39 15.20
C LEU A 46 -1.92 -6.41 16.29
N SER A 47 -2.62 -6.90 17.32
CA SER A 47 -3.04 -6.09 18.47
C SER A 47 -1.93 -5.93 19.53
N SER A 48 -0.87 -6.73 19.44
CA SER A 48 0.24 -6.69 20.39
C SER A 48 0.95 -5.33 20.36
N SER A 49 1.08 -4.72 21.53
CA SER A 49 1.87 -3.50 21.70
C SER A 49 3.36 -3.77 21.95
N VAL A 50 3.75 -5.04 21.99
CA VAL A 50 5.13 -5.50 22.24
C VAL A 50 5.79 -5.96 20.94
N VAL A 51 5.07 -6.73 20.12
CA VAL A 51 5.56 -7.24 18.82
C VAL A 51 5.26 -6.22 17.72
N ILE A 52 5.98 -5.09 17.75
CA ILE A 52 5.79 -3.98 16.80
C ILE A 52 6.90 -3.93 15.74
N ASP A 53 8.04 -4.56 16.05
CA ASP A 53 9.22 -4.51 15.20
C ASP A 53 8.95 -5.23 13.87
N LYS A 54 9.42 -4.62 12.79
CA LYS A 54 9.23 -5.11 11.42
C LYS A 54 10.25 -6.20 11.11
N GLY A 55 9.82 -7.24 10.38
CA GLY A 55 10.71 -8.30 9.96
C GLY A 55 11.72 -7.85 8.91
N GLU A 56 12.72 -8.68 8.68
CA GLU A 56 13.82 -8.43 7.73
C GLU A 56 13.35 -8.21 6.29
N GLU A 57 12.14 -8.65 5.94
CA GLU A 57 11.52 -8.37 4.65
C GLU A 57 11.38 -6.87 4.37
N TYR A 58 11.20 -6.04 5.40
CA TYR A 58 11.14 -4.59 5.26
C TYR A 58 12.51 -3.96 4.94
N ARG A 59 13.61 -4.70 5.11
CA ARG A 59 14.96 -4.25 4.73
C ARG A 59 15.08 -4.04 3.22
N LEU A 60 14.29 -4.76 2.42
CA LEU A 60 14.22 -4.57 0.97
C LEU A 60 13.69 -3.18 0.58
N LEU A 61 12.84 -2.59 1.43
CA LEU A 61 12.28 -1.25 1.22
C LEU A 61 13.18 -0.15 1.79
N SER A 62 14.19 -0.49 2.60
CA SER A 62 15.08 0.47 3.26
C SER A 62 15.86 1.36 2.27
N PRO A 63 16.39 0.87 1.13
CA PRO A 63 17.07 1.73 0.16
C PRO A 63 16.18 2.81 -0.45
N TRP A 64 14.87 2.55 -0.56
CA TRP A 64 13.90 3.48 -1.16
C TRP A 64 13.24 4.40 -0.12
N LEU A 65 12.84 3.87 1.04
CA LEU A 65 12.09 4.60 2.07
C LEU A 65 12.95 5.03 3.28
N GLY A 66 14.23 4.70 3.29
CA GLY A 66 15.13 4.93 4.41
C GLY A 66 14.63 4.29 5.69
N THR A 67 14.78 5.00 6.83
CA THR A 67 14.20 4.61 8.14
C THR A 67 12.90 5.37 8.44
N GLY A 68 11.99 5.36 7.45
CA GLY A 68 10.67 5.98 7.49
C GLY A 68 9.65 5.23 8.37
N LEU A 69 8.37 5.56 8.24
CA LEU A 69 7.31 4.93 9.04
C LEU A 69 7.16 3.43 8.78
N LEU A 70 7.37 3.00 7.53
CA LEU A 70 7.10 1.62 7.09
C LEU A 70 8.26 0.66 7.38
N THR A 71 9.50 1.14 7.35
CA THR A 71 10.71 0.31 7.34
C THR A 71 11.48 0.31 8.67
N ARG A 72 11.01 1.07 9.66
CA ARG A 72 11.79 1.30 10.88
C ARG A 72 11.62 0.17 11.88
N TYR A 73 12.77 -0.32 12.34
CA TYR A 73 12.91 -1.50 13.20
C TYR A 73 12.58 -1.27 14.68
N PHE A 74 12.65 -0.03 15.21
CA PHE A 74 12.42 0.24 16.64
C PHE A 74 11.00 0.73 16.95
N GLY A 75 10.18 -0.11 17.60
CA GLY A 75 8.77 0.16 17.92
C GLY A 75 8.49 1.45 18.71
N GLY A 76 9.37 1.86 19.63
CA GLY A 76 9.17 3.08 20.45
C GLY A 76 9.19 4.38 19.63
N LYS A 77 10.13 4.50 18.69
CA LYS A 77 10.23 5.68 17.82
C LYS A 77 9.13 5.69 16.75
N TRP A 78 8.70 4.51 16.30
CA TRP A 78 7.56 4.38 15.39
C TRP A 78 6.26 4.83 16.05
N ARG A 79 6.00 4.40 17.30
CA ARG A 79 4.79 4.78 18.05
C ARG A 79 4.69 6.29 18.23
N PHE A 80 5.81 6.92 18.59
CA PHE A 80 5.88 8.37 18.72
C PHE A 80 5.55 9.08 17.41
N ARG A 81 6.15 8.67 16.28
CA ARG A 81 5.88 9.30 14.97
C ARG A 81 4.44 9.07 14.50
N ARG A 82 3.94 7.84 14.59
CA ARG A 82 2.54 7.51 14.25
C ARG A 82 1.59 8.37 15.09
N GLY A 83 1.65 8.23 16.41
CA GLY A 83 0.67 8.85 17.31
C GLY A 83 0.78 10.37 17.40
N LYS A 84 2.00 10.93 17.42
CA LYS A 84 2.20 12.35 17.71
C LYS A 84 2.34 13.22 16.45
N LEU A 85 2.84 12.67 15.34
CA LEU A 85 3.08 13.45 14.13
C LEU A 85 2.07 13.16 13.01
N LEU A 86 1.62 11.91 12.88
CA LEU A 86 0.78 11.50 11.73
C LEU A 86 -0.71 11.42 12.07
N THR A 87 -1.10 10.87 13.22
CA THR A 87 -2.51 10.76 13.61
C THR A 87 -3.27 12.10 13.54
N PRO A 88 -2.68 13.26 13.94
CA PRO A 88 -3.36 14.55 13.81
C PRO A 88 -3.64 14.94 12.34
N THR A 89 -2.80 14.53 11.39
CA THR A 89 -2.96 14.82 9.95
C THR A 89 -4.08 14.01 9.30
N PHE A 90 -4.52 12.93 9.96
CA PHE A 90 -5.67 12.11 9.56
C PHE A 90 -6.89 12.37 10.45
N HIS A 91 -6.94 13.52 11.13
CA HIS A 91 -8.14 13.93 11.86
C HIS A 91 -9.26 14.26 10.87
N PHE A 92 -10.53 13.96 11.22
CA PHE A 92 -11.68 14.07 10.31
C PHE A 92 -11.82 15.44 9.64
N SER A 93 -11.53 16.52 10.36
CA SER A 93 -11.55 17.88 9.80
C SER A 93 -10.59 18.08 8.62
N ILE A 94 -9.44 17.40 8.60
CA ILE A 94 -8.46 17.51 7.50
C ILE A 94 -8.87 16.60 6.34
N LEU A 95 -9.51 15.46 6.65
CA LEU A 95 -10.08 14.57 5.64
C LEU A 95 -11.21 15.24 4.85
N GLU A 96 -12.00 16.11 5.49
CA GLU A 96 -13.01 16.93 4.80
C GLU A 96 -12.36 17.86 3.77
N ASP A 97 -11.22 18.46 4.09
CA ASP A 97 -10.48 19.30 3.13
C ASP A 97 -10.00 18.48 1.92
N PHE A 98 -9.59 17.23 2.11
CA PHE A 98 -9.18 16.33 1.02
C PHE A 98 -10.33 15.92 0.09
N PHE A 99 -11.59 15.99 0.56
CA PHE A 99 -12.74 15.63 -0.25
C PHE A 99 -12.86 16.50 -1.51
N SER A 100 -12.56 17.80 -1.39
CA SER A 100 -12.53 18.72 -2.53
C SER A 100 -11.56 18.25 -3.62
N VAL A 101 -10.35 17.84 -3.22
CA VAL A 101 -9.32 17.30 -4.12
C VAL A 101 -9.78 16.00 -4.76
N PHE A 102 -10.39 15.09 -4.01
CA PHE A 102 -10.92 13.85 -4.56
C PHE A 102 -12.01 14.12 -5.60
N HIS A 103 -12.91 15.06 -5.32
CA HIS A 103 -13.97 15.45 -6.23
C HIS A 103 -13.41 16.00 -7.55
N ASP A 104 -12.48 16.95 -7.47
CA ASP A 104 -11.88 17.59 -8.65
C ASP A 104 -11.13 16.56 -9.52
N GLN A 105 -10.25 15.74 -8.92
CA GLN A 105 -9.49 14.74 -9.66
C GLN A 105 -10.37 13.62 -10.22
N SER A 106 -11.48 13.28 -9.54
CA SER A 106 -12.48 12.32 -10.04
C SER A 106 -13.23 12.88 -11.26
N ASN A 107 -13.58 14.16 -11.27
CA ASN A 107 -14.22 14.80 -12.43
C ASN A 107 -13.31 14.79 -13.66
N VAL A 108 -12.00 15.00 -13.47
CA VAL A 108 -11.00 14.85 -14.55
C VAL A 108 -10.96 13.42 -15.07
N LEU A 109 -10.95 12.43 -14.18
CA LEU A 109 -10.96 11.01 -14.55
C LEU A 109 -12.23 10.65 -15.33
N VAL A 110 -13.40 11.10 -14.89
CA VAL A 110 -14.69 10.86 -15.57
C VAL A 110 -14.68 11.48 -16.97
N SER A 111 -14.18 12.71 -17.11
CA SER A 111 -14.10 13.39 -18.40
C SER A 111 -13.23 12.63 -19.41
N LYS A 112 -12.11 12.06 -18.94
CA LYS A 112 -11.25 11.19 -19.76
C LYS A 112 -11.93 9.89 -20.14
N LEU A 113 -12.60 9.24 -19.20
CA LEU A 113 -13.34 8.00 -19.46
C LEU A 113 -14.43 8.22 -20.51
N GLN A 114 -15.13 9.35 -20.47
CA GLN A 114 -16.14 9.72 -21.46
C GLN A 114 -15.56 9.98 -22.85
N ALA A 115 -14.32 10.49 -22.94
CA ALA A 115 -13.64 10.78 -24.20
C ALA A 115 -13.09 9.51 -24.88
N LEU A 116 -12.88 8.42 -24.13
CA LEU A 116 -12.37 7.17 -24.68
C LEU A 116 -13.45 6.46 -25.49
N LYS A 117 -13.07 5.97 -26.68
CA LYS A 117 -13.92 5.20 -27.57
C LYS A 117 -13.36 3.78 -27.70
N GLY A 118 -14.13 2.77 -27.29
CA GLY A 118 -13.75 1.37 -27.38
C GLY A 118 -14.66 0.47 -26.54
N SER A 119 -14.71 -0.82 -26.86
CA SER A 119 -15.46 -1.83 -26.09
C SER A 119 -14.70 -2.30 -24.84
N TRP A 120 -13.38 -2.15 -24.83
CA TRP A 120 -12.50 -2.54 -23.72
C TRP A 120 -11.45 -1.46 -23.52
N ILE A 121 -11.29 -1.02 -22.28
CA ILE A 121 -10.33 0.01 -21.87
C ILE A 121 -9.53 -0.54 -20.71
N ASP A 122 -8.20 -0.39 -20.78
CA ASP A 122 -7.35 -0.63 -19.64
C ASP A 122 -7.46 0.54 -18.64
N VAL A 123 -8.07 0.26 -17.48
CA VAL A 123 -8.33 1.25 -16.44
C VAL A 123 -7.14 1.46 -15.52
N THR A 124 -6.19 0.51 -15.47
CA THR A 124 -5.04 0.57 -14.57
C THR A 124 -4.23 1.87 -14.72
N PRO A 125 -3.80 2.30 -15.92
CA PRO A 125 -3.05 3.55 -16.06
C PRO A 125 -3.88 4.78 -15.69
N LEU A 126 -5.19 4.77 -15.98
CA LEU A 126 -6.08 5.89 -15.66
C LEU A 126 -6.25 6.08 -14.15
N ILE A 127 -6.48 4.98 -13.43
CA ILE A 127 -6.61 4.97 -11.97
C ILE A 127 -5.28 5.32 -11.32
N THR A 128 -4.15 4.79 -11.81
CA THR A 128 -2.82 5.11 -11.28
C THR A 128 -2.52 6.59 -11.40
N SER A 129 -2.74 7.22 -12.56
CA SER A 129 -2.55 8.67 -12.73
C SER A 129 -3.46 9.50 -11.82
N CYS A 130 -4.74 9.13 -11.69
CA CYS A 130 -5.68 9.82 -10.81
C CYS A 130 -5.26 9.71 -9.33
N THR A 131 -4.90 8.51 -8.89
CA THR A 131 -4.43 8.26 -7.52
C THR A 131 -3.14 9.03 -7.23
N LEU A 132 -2.25 9.14 -8.22
CA LEU A 132 -1.01 9.90 -8.09
C LEU A 132 -1.28 11.41 -7.95
N ASP A 133 -2.18 11.98 -8.75
CA ASP A 133 -2.59 13.38 -8.61
C ASP A 133 -3.21 13.65 -7.23
N ILE A 134 -4.09 12.75 -6.77
CA ILE A 134 -4.73 12.85 -5.46
C ILE A 134 -3.69 12.84 -4.33
N ILE A 135 -2.76 11.88 -4.30
CA ILE A 135 -1.78 11.78 -3.21
C ILE A 135 -0.79 12.95 -3.25
N CYS A 136 -0.37 13.41 -4.43
CA CYS A 136 0.52 14.55 -4.56
C CYS A 136 -0.15 15.84 -4.08
N GLN A 137 -1.42 16.05 -4.41
CA GLN A 137 -2.13 17.26 -4.04
C GLN A 137 -2.52 17.25 -2.55
N THR A 138 -2.97 16.12 -2.01
CA THR A 138 -3.38 16.00 -0.59
C THR A 138 -2.19 15.92 0.37
N ALA A 139 -1.16 15.12 0.08
CA ALA A 139 -0.05 14.90 1.00
C ALA A 139 1.12 15.87 0.78
N MET A 140 1.35 16.34 -0.45
CA MET A 140 2.49 17.21 -0.79
C MET A 140 2.09 18.64 -1.15
N GLY A 141 0.80 18.92 -1.35
CA GLY A 141 0.31 20.24 -1.79
C GLY A 141 0.73 20.60 -3.22
N VAL A 142 1.14 19.61 -4.02
CA VAL A 142 1.69 19.81 -5.37
C VAL A 142 0.75 19.19 -6.39
N ASN A 143 0.37 19.97 -7.41
CA ASN A 143 -0.35 19.45 -8.56
C ASN A 143 0.67 19.00 -9.63
N ILE A 144 0.78 17.68 -9.84
CA ILE A 144 1.69 17.11 -10.84
C ILE A 144 1.02 16.95 -12.23
N ASN A 145 -0.32 17.08 -12.29
CA ASN A 145 -1.16 16.89 -13.46
C ASN A 145 -0.83 15.59 -14.24
N ALA A 146 -0.62 14.48 -13.53
CA ALA A 146 -0.33 13.16 -14.11
C ALA A 146 -1.45 12.68 -15.03
N GLN A 147 -2.69 13.08 -14.75
CA GLN A 147 -3.80 12.83 -15.66
C GLN A 147 -3.62 13.58 -17.01
N SER A 148 -3.07 14.77 -17.05
CA SER A 148 -2.95 15.54 -18.31
C SER A 148 -1.75 15.12 -19.19
N GLY A 149 -1.01 14.06 -18.82
CA GLY A 149 0.21 13.63 -19.52
C GLY A 149 1.43 14.53 -19.24
N GLN A 150 1.35 15.40 -18.23
CA GLN A 150 2.51 16.12 -17.71
C GLN A 150 3.28 15.21 -16.75
N ASN A 151 4.62 15.34 -16.71
CA ASN A 151 5.51 14.47 -15.93
C ASN A 151 5.39 12.97 -16.25
N ASP A 152 5.24 12.65 -17.54
CA ASP A 152 5.12 11.30 -18.09
C ASP A 152 6.29 10.38 -17.66
N GLU A 153 7.49 10.93 -17.49
CA GLU A 153 8.66 10.22 -16.97
C GLU A 153 8.47 9.78 -15.51
N TYR A 154 7.86 10.62 -14.68
CA TYR A 154 7.54 10.31 -13.29
C TYR A 154 6.43 9.26 -13.19
N VAL A 155 5.39 9.35 -14.03
CA VAL A 155 4.28 8.36 -14.07
C VAL A 155 4.76 6.99 -14.56
N LYS A 156 5.71 6.95 -15.51
CA LYS A 156 6.30 5.70 -16.03
C LYS A 156 7.11 4.93 -14.99
N LEU A 157 7.63 5.58 -13.96
CA LEU A 157 8.32 4.89 -12.85
C LEU A 157 7.37 4.03 -12.00
N TYR A 158 6.08 4.40 -11.93
CA TYR A 158 5.08 3.72 -11.09
C TYR A 158 4.16 2.76 -11.86
N THR A 159 4.17 2.80 -13.20
CA THR A 159 3.23 2.06 -14.06
C THR A 159 3.88 0.87 -14.79
N ARG A 160 5.02 0.36 -14.31
CA ARG A 160 5.81 -0.68 -14.98
C ARG A 160 5.57 -2.09 -14.47
#